data_AF-Q5JGX3-F1
#
_entry.id   AF-Q5JGX3-F1
#
_cell.length_a   1.000
_cell.length_b   1.000
_cell.length_c   1.000
_cell.angle_alpha   90.00
_cell.angle_beta   90.00
_cell.angle_gamma   90.00
#
_symmetry.space_group_name_H-M   'P 1'
#
loop_
_entity.id
_entity.type
_entity.pdbx_description
1 polymer ?
#
loop_
_entity_poly.entity_id
_entity_poly.type
_entity_poly.pdbx_seq_one_letter_code
_entity_poly.pdbx_strand_id
1 'polypeptide(L)' 'MTEWVVIRYKFNEITKCWEYDGVTILGSDELLLEYLRSQAGSVLHYRYEITTMLRPERRDVE' A
#
# COMPACT_ATOMS: atom_id res chain seq x y z
N MET A 1 -7.53 -14.25 6.16
CA MET A 1 -6.32 -13.44 6.43
C MET A 1 -6.34 -12.28 5.46
N THR A 2 -6.40 -11.05 5.95
CA THR A 2 -6.50 -9.84 5.13
C THR A 2 -5.12 -9.49 4.58
N GLU A 3 -4.97 -9.39 3.26
CA GLU A 3 -3.76 -8.85 2.64
C GLU A 3 -4.06 -7.49 2.04
N TRP A 4 -3.19 -6.52 2.26
CA TRP A 4 -3.29 -5.17 1.72
C TRP A 4 -2.28 -4.95 0.62
N VAL A 5 -2.74 -4.50 -0.53
CA VAL A 5 -1.89 -4.02 -1.62
C VAL A 5 -1.86 -2.50 -1.55
N VAL A 6 -0.67 -1.94 -1.38
CA VAL A 6 -0.43 -0.49 -1.32
C VAL A 6 0.41 -0.09 -2.51
N ILE A 7 -0.18 0.64 -3.45
CA ILE A 7 0.53 1.25 -4.57
C ILE A 7 0.88 2.68 -4.17
N ARG A 8 2.16 3.04 -4.27
CA ARG A 8 2.70 4.35 -3.91
C ARG A 8 3.06 5.13 -5.16
N TYR A 9 2.69 6.40 -5.16
CA TYR A 9 3.06 7.38 -6.16
C TYR A 9 3.80 8.53 -5.50
N LYS A 10 4.87 9.00 -6.13
CA LYS A 10 5.65 10.15 -5.69
C LYS A 10 5.30 11.36 -6.58
N PHE A 11 5.13 12.52 -5.98
CA PHE A 11 4.95 13.74 -6.77
C PHE A 11 6.28 14.15 -7.42
N ASN A 12 6.30 14.28 -8.74
CA ASN A 12 7.45 14.78 -9.47
C ASN A 12 7.29 16.29 -9.70
N GLU A 13 8.18 17.06 -9.07
CA GLU A 13 8.15 18.52 -9.14
C GLU A 13 8.51 19.10 -10.51
N ILE A 14 9.18 18.33 -11.37
CA ILE A 14 9.59 18.74 -12.72
C ILE A 14 8.42 18.57 -13.68
N THR A 15 7.81 17.39 -13.70
CA THR A 15 6.70 17.06 -14.61
C THR A 15 5.33 17.46 -14.06
N LYS A 16 5.26 17.87 -12.78
CA LYS A 16 4.03 18.25 -12.06
C LYS A 16 2.96 17.15 -12.09
N CYS A 17 3.38 15.89 -12.07
CA CYS A 17 2.48 14.74 -12.06
C CYS A 17 2.84 13.74 -10.95
N TRP A 18 1.91 12.83 -10.69
CA TRP A 18 2.13 11.69 -9.81
C TRP A 18 2.75 10.55 -10.61
N GLU A 19 3.96 10.14 -10.22
CA GLU A 19 4.69 9.05 -10.87
C GLU A 19 4.68 7.82 -9.99
N TYR A 20 4.51 6.65 -10.60
CA TYR A 20 4.58 5.38 -9.90
C TYR A 20 5.94 5.23 -9.23
N ASP A 21 5.93 4.91 -7.94
CA ASP A 21 7.14 4.77 -7.12
C ASP A 21 7.34 3.32 -6.67
N GLY A 22 6.28 2.60 -6.31
CA GLY A 22 6.39 1.20 -5.93
C GLY A 22 5.10 0.57 -5.42
N VAL A 23 5.18 -0.73 -5.13
CA VAL A 23 4.10 -1.53 -4.54
C VAL A 23 4.60 -2.28 -3.31
N THR A 24 3.78 -2.31 -2.26
CA THR A 24 4.03 -3.03 -1.02
C THR A 24 2.82 -3.89 -0.68
N ILE A 25 3.06 -5.15 -0.28
CA ILE A 25 2.00 -6.07 0.19
C ILE A 25 2.17 -6.27 1.69
N LEU A 26 1.09 -6.10 2.45
CA LEU A 26 1.08 -6.16 3.92
C LEU A 26 0.07 -7.20 4.39
N GLY A 27 0.49 -8.10 5.28
CA GLY A 27 -0.29 -9.28 5.67
C GLY A 27 -1.30 -9.07 6.81
N SER A 28 -1.43 -7.84 7.32
CA SER A 28 -2.40 -7.51 8.38
C SER A 28 -2.70 -6.00 8.42
N ASP A 29 -3.77 -5.65 9.14
CA ASP A 29 -4.19 -4.27 9.35
C ASP A 29 -3.15 -3.49 10.19
N GLU A 30 -2.52 -4.14 11.17
CA GLU A 30 -1.46 -3.55 11.99
C GLU A 30 -0.25 -3.16 11.13
N LEU A 31 0.19 -4.05 10.25
CA LEU A 31 1.32 -3.78 9.34
C LEU A 31 1.00 -2.64 8.36
N LEU A 32 -0.26 -2.53 7.89
CA LEU A 32 -0.72 -1.40 7.09
C LEU A 32 -0.61 -0.09 7.86
N LEU A 33 -1.11 -0.04 9.09
CA LEU A 33 -1.07 1.17 9.91
C LEU A 33 0.35 1.59 10.26
N GLU A 34 1.22 0.64 10.62
CA GLU A 34 2.64 0.90 10.86
C GLU A 34 3.34 1.45 9.62
N TYR A 35 3.09 0.85 8.45
CA TYR A 35 3.61 1.34 7.18
C TYR A 35 3.17 2.79 6.92
N LEU A 36 1.87 3.10 6.98
CA LEU A 36 1.37 4.46 6.70
C LEU A 36 1.91 5.49 7.69
N ARG A 37 2.01 5.15 8.99
CA ARG A 37 2.62 6.02 10.00
C ARG A 37 4.10 6.28 9.73
N SER A 38 4.85 5.28 9.29
CA SER A 38 6.26 5.44 8.93
C SER A 38 6.47 6.42 7.77
N GLN A 39 5.50 6.49 6.84
CA GLN A 39 5.58 7.38 5.69
C GLN A 39 5.06 8.80 6.00
N ALA A 40 4.17 8.96 6.98
CA ALA A 40 3.60 10.26 7.35
C ALA A 40 4.64 11.28 7.86
N GLY A 41 5.80 10.81 8.33
CA GLY A 41 6.93 11.67 8.72
C GLY A 41 7.86 12.07 7.57
N SER A 42 7.58 11.64 6.33
CA SER A 42 8.43 11.96 5.18
C SER A 42 8.21 13.40 4.70
N VAL A 43 9.29 14.08 4.31
CA VAL A 43 9.24 15.39 3.65
C VAL A 43 8.67 15.28 2.23
N LEU A 44 8.65 14.07 1.66
CA LEU A 44 8.17 13.81 0.31
C LEU A 44 6.65 13.64 0.29
N HIS A 45 6.00 14.26 -0.71
CA HIS A 45 4.58 14.08 -0.96
C HIS A 45 4.34 12.76 -1.69
N TYR A 46 3.64 11.85 -1.02
CA TYR A 46 3.20 10.57 -1.58
C TYR A 46 1.69 10.52 -1.68
N ARG A 47 1.20 9.87 -2.74
CA ARG A 47 -0.19 9.43 -2.89
C ARG A 47 -0.23 7.91 -2.86
N TYR A 48 -1.27 7.36 -2.25
CA TYR A 48 -1.43 5.92 -2.08
C TYR A 48 -2.76 5.44 -2.66
N GLU A 49 -2.73 4.30 -3.35
CA GLU A 49 -3.91 3.51 -3.67
C GLU A 49 -3.84 2.22 -2.85
N ILE A 50 -4.86 1.98 -2.03
CA ILE A 50 -4.87 0.91 -1.04
C ILE A 50 -6.05 0.01 -1.33
N THR A 51 -5.80 -1.28 -1.55
CA THR A 51 -6.83 -2.28 -1.82
C THR A 51 -6.62 -3.49 -0.93
N THR A 52 -7.71 -4.08 -0.45
CA THR A 52 -7.68 -5.35 0.27
C THR A 52 -7.84 -6.51 -0.70
N MET A 53 -6.98 -7.52 -0.58
CA MET A 53 -7.16 -8.82 -1.20
C MET A 53 -7.87 -9.73 -0.19
N LEU A 54 -9.13 -10.04 -0.48
CA LEU A 54 -9.81 -11.14 0.17
C LEU A 54 -9.25 -12.43 -0.45
N ARG A 55 -8.35 -13.12 0.26
CA ARG A 55 -8.01 -14.49 -0.14
C ARG A 55 -9.30 -15.30 -0.14
N PRO A 56 -9.65 -16.00 -1.22
CA PRO A 56 -10.71 -17.00 -1.14
C PRO A 56 -10.31 -17.98 -0.04
N GLU A 57 -11.20 -18.19 0.92
CA GLU A 57 -10.99 -19.23 1.93
C GLU A 57 -10.69 -20.51 1.16
N ARG A 58 -9.52 -21.12 1.42
CA ARG A 58 -9.30 -22.50 0.97
C ARG A 58 -10.45 -23.29 1.56
N ARG A 59 -11.41 -23.69 0.72
CA ARG A 59 -12.19 -24.89 1.01
C ARG A 59 -11.15 -25.99 0.95
N ASP A 60 -10.58 -26.34 2.09
CA ASP A 60 -9.94 -27.63 2.25
C ASP A 60 -11.05 -28.65 1.92
N VAL A 61 -10.98 -29.17 0.69
CA VAL A 61 -11.82 -30.28 0.28
C VAL A 61 -11.25 -31.49 0.98
N GLU A 62 -12.06 -32.04 1.90
CA GLU A 62 -11.86 -33.29 2.62
C GLU A 62 -11.41 -34.45 1.72
#